data_AF-A0A0G4GGM6-F1
#
_entry.id   AF-A0A0G4GGM6-F1
#
_cell.length_a   1.000
_cell.length_b   1.000
_cell.length_c   1.000
_cell.angle_alpha   90.00
_cell.angle_beta   90.00
_cell.angle_gamma   90.00
#
_symmetry.space_group_name_H-M   'P 1'
#
loop_
_entity.id
_entity.type
_entity.pdbx_description
1 polymer ?
#
loop_
_entity_poly.entity_id
_entity_poly.type
_entity_poly.pdbx_seq_one_letter_code
_entity_poly.pdbx_strand_id
1 'polypeptide(L)'
;MDAVLAKFNMTDCTPADCPLPIGPSFTIRSENVGVSEEESLSALSASSSDASLRQCWHADDSSALGKLHGILVWFRALRRIGPSYGYHLEAAKCFLVVKLELEQIARELFEPEGVQIVTGKRFLGGYVGDEGERAAFLCEKVEGWVHGVRALVSATRNFPHTAHAAMTRSLRMEWDYVFRVVLTDECALSPLREAIAKKLLPALLGGPVTPSEVDLMLLPARHGGTGICDPLDRAAAAYPASRASTKVVSKSIQGKAPFHPGDHRAIIRHALAQSKQPQDSAYKAKREAALSHVDRRRHRVLSHSAEYKTSGWLTTLPLTDSNTDLDAAEF
;
A
#
# COMPACT_ATOMS: atom_id res chain seq x y z
N MET A 1 23.98 3.93 5.84
CA MET A 1 22.93 3.04 5.28
C MET A 1 22.57 3.61 3.93
N ASP A 2 22.98 2.93 2.86
CA ASP A 2 23.54 3.63 1.70
C ASP A 2 22.78 3.36 0.40
N ALA A 3 22.15 2.19 0.22
CA ALA A 3 21.34 1.91 -0.97
C ALA A 3 20.35 0.74 -0.77
N VAL A 4 19.26 0.75 -1.53
CA VAL A 4 18.34 -0.37 -1.72
C VAL A 4 18.44 -0.82 -3.18
N LEU A 5 18.89 -2.04 -3.42
CA LEU A 5 18.76 -2.68 -4.72
C LEU A 5 17.49 -3.51 -4.72
N ALA A 6 16.59 -3.27 -5.68
CA ALA A 6 15.43 -4.11 -5.91
C ALA A 6 15.49 -4.68 -7.33
N LYS A 7 15.40 -6.00 -7.43
CA LYS A 7 15.26 -6.76 -8.65
C LYS A 7 13.78 -6.80 -9.02
N PHE A 8 13.48 -6.52 -10.28
CA PHE A 8 12.19 -6.89 -10.88
C PHE A 8 12.40 -8.05 -11.84
N ASN A 9 11.53 -9.05 -11.66
CA ASN A 9 11.27 -10.17 -12.56
C ASN A 9 12.36 -11.26 -12.67
N MET A 10 11.97 -12.47 -12.30
CA MET A 10 12.61 -13.72 -12.71
C MET A 10 11.79 -14.26 -13.88
N THR A 11 12.37 -14.39 -15.06
CA THR A 11 11.65 -15.07 -16.15
C THR A 11 11.64 -16.57 -15.87
N ASP A 12 10.47 -17.12 -15.57
CA ASP A 12 10.23 -18.56 -15.55
C ASP A 12 10.55 -19.12 -16.94
N CYS A 13 11.59 -19.95 -17.03
CA CYS A 13 11.75 -20.84 -18.17
C CYS A 13 10.72 -21.98 -18.03
N THR A 14 9.94 -22.18 -19.08
CA THR A 14 8.92 -23.23 -19.20
C THR A 14 9.46 -24.63 -18.86
N PRO A 15 8.60 -25.55 -18.37
CA PRO A 15 9.05 -26.79 -17.74
C PRO A 15 9.45 -27.84 -18.77
N ALA A 16 10.76 -28.00 -18.94
CA ALA A 16 11.35 -29.29 -19.22
C ALA A 16 12.57 -29.38 -18.28
N ASP A 17 12.54 -30.35 -17.37
CA ASP A 17 13.63 -30.69 -16.44
C ASP A 17 13.70 -29.94 -15.09
N CYS A 18 12.62 -29.95 -14.31
CA CYS A 18 12.70 -29.67 -12.86
C CYS A 18 12.53 -30.95 -12.02
N PRO A 19 13.51 -31.35 -11.21
CA PRO A 19 13.28 -32.19 -10.05
C PRO A 19 13.13 -31.33 -8.76
N LEU A 20 11.92 -31.42 -8.19
CA LEU A 20 11.55 -31.24 -6.77
C LEU A 20 11.38 -29.82 -6.16
N PRO A 21 10.48 -29.68 -5.14
CA PRO A 21 9.93 -28.40 -4.70
C PRO A 21 10.75 -27.70 -3.62
N ILE A 22 10.75 -26.36 -3.68
CA ILE A 22 11.53 -25.44 -2.85
C ILE A 22 10.88 -25.29 -1.46
N GLY A 23 11.63 -25.64 -0.41
CA GLY A 23 11.31 -25.35 1.01
C GLY A 23 11.82 -23.98 1.47
N PRO A 24 11.37 -23.47 2.63
CA PRO A 24 11.55 -22.08 3.02
C PRO A 24 12.83 -21.89 3.84
N SER A 25 13.97 -21.62 3.19
CA SER A 25 15.09 -20.81 3.71
C SER A 25 16.29 -20.98 2.79
N PHE A 26 16.44 -20.09 1.81
CA PHE A 26 17.68 -19.96 1.06
C PHE A 26 18.41 -18.69 1.53
N THR A 27 19.41 -18.87 2.39
CA THR A 27 20.37 -17.82 2.75
C THR A 27 21.65 -18.09 1.96
N ILE A 28 21.98 -17.24 0.99
CA ILE A 28 23.29 -17.31 0.34
C ILE A 28 24.32 -16.77 1.34
N ARG A 29 24.95 -17.67 2.09
CA ARG A 29 26.24 -17.38 2.74
C ARG A 29 27.33 -17.49 1.68
N SER A 30 28.20 -16.49 1.62
CA SER A 30 29.43 -16.57 0.82
C SER A 30 30.34 -17.62 1.43
N GLU A 31 30.23 -18.86 1.00
CA GLU A 31 31.18 -19.91 1.34
C GLU A 31 32.34 -19.88 0.33
N ASN A 32 33.55 -19.70 0.86
CA ASN A 32 34.80 -19.86 0.14
C ASN A 32 34.97 -21.33 -0.26
N VAL A 33 35.13 -21.59 -1.55
CA VAL A 33 35.51 -22.91 -2.06
C VAL A 33 36.98 -23.15 -1.68
N GLY A 34 37.21 -24.19 -0.89
CA GLY A 34 38.49 -24.51 -0.27
C GLY A 34 39.52 -25.14 -1.20
N VAL A 35 40.77 -24.93 -0.83
CA VAL A 35 41.91 -25.79 -1.16
C VAL A 35 42.39 -26.37 0.18
N SER A 36 42.26 -27.70 0.29
CA SER A 36 42.94 -28.68 1.15
C SER A 36 43.53 -28.25 2.51
N GLU A 37 42.84 -28.74 3.55
CA GLU A 37 43.28 -29.41 4.79
C GLU A 37 44.58 -29.04 5.53
N GLU A 38 44.36 -28.84 6.84
CA GLU A 38 45.24 -29.06 8.00
C GLU A 38 46.45 -28.12 8.18
N GLU A 39 46.22 -27.01 8.89
CA GLU A 39 47.05 -26.69 10.06
C GLU A 39 46.38 -25.67 11.00
N SER A 40 46.34 -26.05 12.28
CA SER A 40 46.41 -25.18 13.45
C SER A 40 45.24 -24.24 13.78
N LEU A 41 44.49 -24.69 14.79
CA LEU A 41 43.77 -23.86 15.77
C LEU A 41 44.65 -22.71 16.29
N SER A 42 44.41 -21.49 15.83
CA SER A 42 44.33 -20.26 16.62
C SER A 42 44.33 -19.03 15.70
N ALA A 43 43.55 -18.02 16.08
CA ALA A 43 43.43 -16.71 15.44
C ALA A 43 42.59 -16.65 14.14
N LEU A 44 41.27 -16.51 14.30
CA LEU A 44 40.48 -15.53 13.54
C LEU A 44 39.14 -15.24 14.27
N SER A 45 39.25 -14.94 15.57
CA SER A 45 38.39 -13.93 16.19
C SER A 45 38.99 -12.55 15.88
N ALA A 46 38.87 -12.12 14.62
CA ALA A 46 39.11 -10.73 14.24
C ALA A 46 37.76 -10.14 13.82
N SER A 47 37.25 -9.28 14.69
CA SER A 47 36.08 -8.46 14.46
C SER A 47 36.16 -7.73 13.12
N SER A 48 35.22 -8.00 12.22
CA SER A 48 34.76 -6.99 11.28
C SER A 48 33.30 -6.71 11.64
N SER A 49 33.07 -5.56 12.25
CA SER A 49 31.73 -4.97 12.43
C SER A 49 31.19 -4.56 11.06
N ASP A 50 30.93 -5.54 10.20
CA ASP A 50 30.50 -5.28 8.83
C ASP A 50 28.99 -5.12 8.78
N ALA A 51 28.52 -4.04 8.15
CA ALA A 51 27.10 -3.73 8.09
C ALA A 51 26.36 -4.84 7.35
N SER A 52 25.57 -5.63 8.10
CA SER A 52 24.83 -6.79 7.59
C SER A 52 23.97 -6.41 6.39
N LEU A 53 24.28 -6.94 5.21
CA LEU A 53 23.38 -6.90 4.06
C LEU A 53 22.05 -7.56 4.46
N ARG A 54 20.93 -6.89 4.22
CA ARG A 54 19.59 -7.41 4.50
C ARG A 54 18.87 -7.71 3.21
N GLN A 55 18.50 -8.97 3.01
CA GLN A 55 17.74 -9.40 1.84
C GLN A 55 16.26 -9.62 2.17
N CYS A 56 15.39 -9.36 1.21
CA CYS A 56 13.95 -9.61 1.28
C CYS A 56 13.49 -10.18 -0.07
N TRP A 57 12.60 -11.17 -0.01
CA TRP A 57 12.06 -11.85 -1.17
C TRP A 57 10.54 -11.82 -1.11
N HIS A 58 9.89 -11.43 -2.20
CA HIS A 58 8.46 -11.48 -2.37
C HIS A 58 8.15 -12.14 -3.72
N ALA A 59 7.78 -13.42 -3.68
CA ALA A 59 7.75 -14.25 -4.88
C ALA A 59 9.10 -14.17 -5.62
N ASP A 60 9.09 -13.75 -6.88
CA ASP A 60 10.27 -13.59 -7.74
C ASP A 60 11.00 -12.24 -7.55
N ASP A 61 10.35 -11.27 -6.90
CA ASP A 61 10.95 -9.98 -6.59
C ASP A 61 11.89 -10.09 -5.39
N SER A 62 13.18 -9.87 -5.64
CA SER A 62 14.21 -9.87 -4.61
C SER A 62 14.74 -8.46 -4.37
N SER A 63 15.12 -8.17 -3.12
CA SER A 63 15.68 -6.88 -2.76
C SER A 63 16.75 -7.05 -1.70
N ALA A 64 17.74 -6.15 -1.73
CA ALA A 64 18.82 -6.09 -0.77
C ALA A 64 19.05 -4.65 -0.32
N LEU A 65 19.21 -4.47 0.98
CA LEU A 65 19.52 -3.21 1.64
C LEU A 65 20.89 -3.32 2.31
N GLY A 66 21.80 -2.39 2.03
CA GLY A 66 23.15 -2.43 2.60
C GLY A 66 24.07 -1.35 2.07
N LYS A 67 25.38 -1.60 2.20
CA LYS A 67 26.45 -0.81 1.55
C LYS A 67 26.51 -1.19 0.06
N LEU A 68 26.87 -0.24 -0.80
CA LEU A 68 26.98 -0.44 -2.26
C LEU A 68 27.82 -1.67 -2.63
N HIS A 69 29.00 -1.82 -2.03
CA HIS A 69 29.88 -2.95 -2.31
C HIS A 69 29.27 -4.30 -1.92
N GLY A 70 28.62 -4.38 -0.75
CA GLY A 70 27.95 -5.61 -0.31
C GLY A 70 26.79 -5.99 -1.22
N ILE A 71 26.04 -5.01 -1.71
CA ILE A 71 24.97 -5.20 -2.70
C ILE A 71 25.54 -5.70 -4.03
N LEU A 72 26.66 -5.15 -4.51
CA LEU A 72 27.30 -5.57 -5.76
C LEU A 72 27.76 -7.02 -5.70
N VAL A 73 28.39 -7.43 -4.59
CA VAL A 73 28.80 -8.82 -4.35
C VAL A 73 27.58 -9.75 -4.38
N TRP A 74 26.50 -9.37 -3.70
CA TRP A 74 25.24 -10.13 -3.71
C TRP A 74 24.62 -10.24 -5.10
N PHE A 75 24.58 -9.14 -5.85
CA PHE A 75 24.04 -9.10 -7.21
C PHE A 75 24.82 -10.02 -8.16
N ARG A 76 26.16 -9.95 -8.13
CA ARG A 76 27.03 -10.84 -8.94
C ARG A 76 26.89 -12.30 -8.53
N ALA A 77 26.74 -12.58 -7.23
CA ALA A 77 26.49 -13.93 -6.74
C ALA A 77 25.15 -14.48 -7.26
N LEU A 78 24.08 -13.67 -7.25
CA LEU A 78 22.79 -14.05 -7.82
C LEU A 78 22.88 -14.31 -9.32
N ARG A 79 23.61 -13.48 -10.08
CA ARG A 79 23.80 -13.70 -11.52
C ARG A 79 24.57 -14.99 -11.83
N ARG A 80 25.55 -15.34 -10.98
CA ARG A 80 26.36 -16.55 -11.13
C ARG A 80 25.61 -17.82 -10.73
N ILE A 81 24.91 -17.79 -9.60
CA ILE A 81 24.28 -18.97 -8.99
C ILE A 81 22.86 -19.17 -9.53
N GLY A 82 22.13 -18.10 -9.85
CA GLY A 82 20.75 -18.16 -10.30
C GLY A 82 20.48 -19.18 -11.41
N PRO A 83 21.28 -19.24 -12.50
CA PRO A 83 21.03 -20.15 -13.61
C PRO A 83 20.98 -21.63 -13.22
N SER A 84 21.71 -22.08 -12.19
CA SER A 84 21.64 -23.48 -11.73
C SER A 84 20.31 -23.86 -11.09
N TYR A 85 19.48 -22.86 -10.77
CA TYR A 85 18.14 -23.01 -10.20
C TYR A 85 17.05 -22.59 -11.19
N GLY A 86 17.39 -22.39 -12.48
CA GLY A 86 16.46 -21.87 -13.48
C GLY A 86 16.18 -20.36 -13.36
N TYR A 87 16.91 -19.64 -12.50
CA TYR A 87 16.72 -18.21 -12.29
C TYR A 87 17.67 -17.37 -13.14
N HIS A 88 17.11 -16.68 -14.13
CA HIS A 88 17.86 -15.71 -14.93
C HIS A 88 17.63 -14.29 -14.41
N LEU A 89 18.72 -13.52 -14.30
CA LEU A 89 18.69 -12.15 -13.82
C LEU A 89 18.73 -11.20 -15.01
N GLU A 90 17.68 -10.40 -15.18
CA GLU A 90 17.61 -9.37 -16.20
C GLU A 90 18.08 -8.03 -15.62
N ALA A 91 19.35 -7.70 -15.84
CA ALA A 91 19.97 -6.51 -15.26
C ALA A 91 19.22 -5.22 -15.65
N ALA A 92 18.72 -5.14 -16.88
CA ALA A 92 17.97 -3.99 -17.39
C ALA A 92 16.67 -3.71 -16.62
N LYS A 93 16.09 -4.70 -15.92
CA LYS A 93 14.91 -4.52 -15.05
C LYS A 93 15.28 -4.26 -13.59
N CYS A 94 16.53 -4.48 -13.21
CA CYS A 94 17.00 -4.22 -11.86
C CYS A 94 17.24 -2.73 -11.66
N PHE A 95 16.92 -2.22 -10.47
CA PHE A 95 17.25 -0.85 -10.11
C PHE A 95 17.86 -0.75 -8.72
N LEU A 96 18.81 0.16 -8.61
CA LEU A 96 19.47 0.55 -7.39
C LEU A 96 18.98 1.93 -6.98
N VAL A 97 18.17 1.97 -5.92
CA VAL A 97 17.73 3.21 -5.27
C VAL A 97 18.84 3.66 -4.32
N VAL A 98 19.47 4.78 -4.65
CA VAL A 98 20.56 5.37 -3.86
C VAL A 98 20.20 6.77 -3.40
N LYS A 99 20.86 7.22 -2.33
CA LYS A 99 20.81 8.64 -1.98
C LYS A 99 21.62 9.45 -2.99
N LEU A 100 21.23 10.71 -3.18
CA LEU A 100 21.85 11.61 -4.15
C LEU A 100 23.37 11.74 -3.96
N GLU A 101 23.85 11.72 -2.72
CA GLU A 101 25.29 11.87 -2.41
C GLU A 101 26.13 10.66 -2.86
N LEU A 102 25.49 9.52 -3.11
CA LEU A 102 26.15 8.27 -3.49
C LEU A 102 25.91 7.90 -4.95
N GLU A 103 25.19 8.73 -5.72
CA GLU A 103 24.82 8.43 -7.09
C GLU A 103 26.04 8.22 -7.99
N GLN A 104 27.05 9.09 -7.89
CA GLN A 104 28.27 8.99 -8.70
C GLN A 104 29.02 7.68 -8.43
N ILE A 105 29.20 7.33 -7.15
CA ILE A 105 29.87 6.08 -6.74
C ILE A 105 29.04 4.86 -7.18
N ALA A 106 27.72 4.96 -7.10
CA ALA A 106 26.83 3.91 -7.58
C ALA A 106 26.93 3.72 -9.09
N ARG A 107 27.07 4.80 -9.88
CA ARG A 107 27.27 4.75 -11.34
C ARG A 107 28.53 4.01 -11.70
N GLU A 108 29.65 4.38 -11.09
CA GLU A 108 30.94 3.74 -11.31
C GLU A 108 30.90 2.23 -11.02
N LEU A 109 30.12 1.81 -10.01
CA LEU A 109 30.04 0.41 -9.59
C LEU A 109 29.00 -0.44 -10.34
N PHE A 110 27.86 0.13 -10.72
CA PHE A 110 26.70 -0.61 -11.20
C PHE A 110 26.33 -0.35 -12.68
N GLU A 111 26.79 0.73 -13.30
CA GLU A 111 26.59 0.91 -14.75
C GLU A 111 27.23 -0.23 -15.58
N PRO A 112 28.46 -0.71 -15.27
CA PRO A 112 29.04 -1.86 -15.97
C PRO A 112 28.23 -3.16 -15.82
N GLU A 113 27.38 -3.24 -14.79
CA GLU A 113 26.51 -4.39 -14.54
C GLU A 113 25.15 -4.30 -15.25
N GLY A 114 24.86 -3.16 -15.91
CA GLY A 114 23.60 -2.92 -16.61
C GLY A 114 22.40 -2.65 -15.70
N VAL A 115 22.63 -2.26 -14.44
CA VAL A 115 21.59 -1.96 -13.45
C VAL A 115 21.20 -0.48 -13.54
N GLN A 116 19.90 -0.18 -13.49
CA GLN A 116 19.43 1.21 -13.49
C GLN A 116 19.69 1.87 -12.13
N ILE A 117 20.28 3.06 -12.12
CA ILE A 117 20.53 3.81 -10.87
C ILE A 117 19.52 4.95 -10.80
N VAL A 118 18.80 4.99 -9.69
CA VAL A 118 17.70 5.94 -9.46
C VAL A 118 17.75 6.46 -8.04
N THR A 119 17.14 7.60 -7.79
CA THR A 119 16.98 8.19 -6.46
C THR A 119 15.64 7.87 -5.83
N GLY A 120 14.61 7.57 -6.65
CA GLY A 120 13.29 7.15 -6.25
C GLY A 120 12.74 6.04 -7.14
N LYS A 121 11.97 5.10 -6.57
CA LYS A 121 11.23 4.09 -7.36
C LYS A 121 10.07 3.47 -6.59
N ARG A 122 9.06 3.04 -7.34
CA ARG A 122 8.00 2.15 -6.84
C ARG A 122 8.54 0.77 -6.52
N PHE A 123 8.12 0.19 -5.40
CA PHE A 123 8.49 -1.17 -4.99
C PHE A 123 7.36 -1.83 -4.20
N LEU A 124 6.91 -3.02 -4.64
CA LEU A 124 5.81 -3.79 -4.03
C LEU A 124 4.55 -2.96 -3.71
N GLY A 125 4.20 -2.06 -4.62
CA GLY A 125 3.07 -1.13 -4.49
C GLY A 125 3.33 0.11 -3.61
N GLY A 126 4.41 0.14 -2.84
CA GLY A 126 4.91 1.31 -2.14
C GLY A 126 5.89 2.15 -2.96
N TYR A 127 6.56 3.08 -2.28
CA TYR A 127 7.56 3.98 -2.87
C TYR A 127 8.80 4.08 -1.97
N VAL A 128 9.99 4.03 -2.56
CA VAL A 128 11.28 4.08 -1.87
C VAL A 128 12.14 5.18 -2.48
N GLY A 129 12.81 5.97 -1.64
CA GLY A 129 13.76 6.99 -2.07
C GLY A 129 13.16 8.39 -2.10
N ASP A 130 13.37 9.11 -3.19
CA ASP A 130 13.07 10.53 -3.35
C ASP A 130 11.62 10.91 -3.00
N GLU A 131 11.47 12.01 -2.26
CA GLU A 131 10.16 12.48 -1.79
C GLU A 131 9.38 13.23 -2.88
N GLY A 132 10.08 13.95 -3.78
CA GLY A 132 9.46 14.64 -4.90
C GLY A 132 8.87 13.68 -5.91
N GLU A 133 9.60 12.62 -6.26
CA GLU A 133 9.10 11.56 -7.13
C GLU A 133 7.98 10.74 -6.48
N ARG A 134 8.03 10.51 -5.15
CA ARG A 134 6.91 9.92 -4.39
C ARG A 134 5.65 10.79 -4.51
N ALA A 135 5.80 12.11 -4.35
CA ALA A 135 4.71 13.06 -4.46
C ALA A 135 4.15 13.09 -5.89
N ALA A 136 5.02 13.08 -6.91
CA ALA A 136 4.60 13.01 -8.32
C ALA A 136 3.81 11.72 -8.63
N PHE A 137 4.27 10.57 -8.13
CA PHE A 137 3.54 9.31 -8.23
C PHE A 137 2.15 9.38 -7.57
N LEU A 138 2.06 10.01 -6.40
CA LEU A 138 0.79 10.20 -5.72
C LEU A 138 -0.14 11.12 -6.50
N CYS A 139 0.37 12.21 -7.07
CA CYS A 139 -0.40 13.12 -7.93
C CYS A 139 -0.99 12.37 -9.14
N GLU A 140 -0.18 11.55 -9.84
CA GLU A 140 -0.64 10.71 -10.96
C GLU A 140 -1.78 9.78 -10.53
N LYS A 141 -1.67 9.15 -9.35
CA LYS A 141 -2.74 8.30 -8.80
C LYS A 141 -4.01 9.08 -8.49
N VAL A 142 -3.86 10.25 -7.86
CA VAL A 142 -4.99 11.13 -7.55
C VAL A 142 -5.70 11.58 -8.82
N GLU A 143 -4.97 11.94 -9.87
CA GLU A 143 -5.55 12.29 -11.17
C GLU A 143 -6.36 11.13 -11.76
N GLY A 144 -5.82 9.91 -11.72
CA GLY A 144 -6.54 8.70 -12.14
C GLY A 144 -7.82 8.46 -11.34
N TRP A 145 -7.77 8.63 -10.01
CA TRP A 145 -8.94 8.49 -9.16
C TRP A 145 -9.98 9.60 -9.38
N VAL A 146 -9.56 10.84 -9.60
CA VAL A 146 -10.44 11.94 -9.97
C VAL A 146 -11.14 11.65 -11.29
N HIS A 147 -10.43 11.08 -12.27
CA HIS A 147 -11.04 10.62 -13.51
C HIS A 147 -12.07 9.51 -13.26
N GLY A 148 -11.73 8.52 -12.44
CA GLY A 148 -12.67 7.47 -12.01
C GLY A 148 -13.93 8.03 -11.35
N VAL A 149 -13.80 9.00 -10.45
CA VAL A 149 -14.94 9.69 -9.82
C VAL A 149 -15.82 10.37 -10.87
N ARG A 150 -15.24 11.05 -11.87
CA ARG A 150 -16.00 11.68 -12.96
C ARG A 150 -16.74 10.66 -13.83
N ALA A 151 -16.13 9.50 -14.08
CA ALA A 151 -16.79 8.41 -14.78
C ALA A 151 -17.97 7.83 -13.99
N LEU A 152 -17.85 7.74 -12.66
CA LEU A 152 -18.97 7.32 -11.81
C LEU A 152 -20.11 8.35 -11.79
N VAL A 153 -19.78 9.65 -11.81
CA VAL A 153 -20.77 10.74 -11.89
C VAL A 153 -21.66 10.62 -13.12
N SER A 154 -21.13 10.22 -14.29
CA SER A 154 -21.98 10.06 -15.48
C SER A 154 -22.97 8.89 -15.35
N ALA A 155 -22.63 7.88 -14.57
CA ALA A 155 -23.49 6.72 -14.31
C ALA A 155 -24.60 7.00 -13.29
N THR A 156 -24.44 7.98 -12.38
CA THR A 156 -25.40 8.20 -11.28
C THR A 156 -26.79 8.59 -11.77
N ARG A 157 -26.90 9.20 -12.96
CA ARG A 157 -28.19 9.61 -13.53
C ARG A 157 -29.15 8.42 -13.74
N ASN A 158 -28.61 7.29 -14.16
CA ASN A 158 -29.41 6.11 -14.50
C ASN A 158 -29.26 5.00 -13.46
N PHE A 159 -28.10 4.92 -12.81
CA PHE A 159 -27.72 3.81 -11.92
C PHE A 159 -27.02 4.32 -10.65
N PRO A 160 -27.69 5.12 -9.80
CA PRO A 160 -27.05 5.75 -8.66
C PRO A 160 -26.56 4.73 -7.62
N HIS A 161 -27.34 3.67 -7.35
CA HIS A 161 -26.92 2.60 -6.43
C HIS A 161 -25.70 1.84 -6.97
N THR A 162 -25.68 1.49 -8.26
CA THR A 162 -24.52 0.82 -8.90
C THR A 162 -23.29 1.72 -8.89
N ALA A 163 -23.44 3.01 -9.18
CA ALA A 163 -22.34 3.98 -9.15
C ALA A 163 -21.78 4.14 -7.72
N HIS A 164 -22.64 4.18 -6.71
CA HIS A 164 -22.24 4.19 -5.30
C HIS A 164 -21.52 2.88 -4.90
N ALA A 165 -22.03 1.73 -5.31
CA ALA A 165 -21.39 0.44 -5.05
C ALA A 165 -20.01 0.37 -5.72
N ALA A 166 -19.87 0.83 -6.96
CA ALA A 166 -18.60 0.90 -7.67
C ALA A 166 -17.62 1.86 -6.98
N MET A 167 -18.09 3.02 -6.49
CA MET A 167 -17.28 3.94 -5.69
C MET A 167 -16.74 3.26 -4.43
N THR A 168 -17.61 2.62 -3.65
CA THR A 168 -17.27 2.11 -2.32
C THR A 168 -16.54 0.77 -2.34
N ARG A 169 -16.78 -0.08 -3.34
CA ARG A 169 -16.21 -1.43 -3.44
C ARG A 169 -15.09 -1.59 -4.47
N SER A 170 -14.96 -0.66 -5.42
CA SER A 170 -13.89 -0.70 -6.43
C SER A 170 -12.92 0.46 -6.25
N LEU A 171 -13.31 1.66 -6.67
CA LEU A 171 -12.39 2.80 -6.75
C LEU A 171 -11.77 3.14 -5.40
N ARG A 172 -12.56 3.09 -4.33
CA ARG A 172 -12.07 3.27 -2.97
C ARG A 172 -11.01 2.27 -2.55
N MET A 173 -11.15 1.00 -2.95
CA MET A 173 -10.23 -0.06 -2.53
C MET A 173 -8.83 0.14 -3.11
N GLU A 174 -8.73 0.78 -4.28
CA GLU A 174 -7.47 1.13 -4.92
C GLU A 174 -6.67 2.16 -4.09
N TRP A 175 -7.27 3.29 -3.71
CA TRP A 175 -6.55 4.26 -2.87
C TRP A 175 -6.38 3.77 -1.45
N ASP A 176 -7.31 2.98 -0.90
CA ASP A 176 -7.13 2.36 0.41
C ASP A 176 -5.91 1.44 0.43
N TYR A 177 -5.54 0.81 -0.70
CA TYR A 177 -4.28 0.10 -0.83
C TYR A 177 -3.09 1.06 -0.80
N VAL A 178 -3.08 2.10 -1.63
CA VAL A 178 -1.99 3.08 -1.69
C VAL A 178 -1.74 3.73 -0.33
N PHE A 179 -2.79 4.16 0.38
CA PHE A 179 -2.67 4.78 1.70
C PHE A 179 -2.07 3.86 2.77
N ARG A 180 -2.08 2.53 2.56
CA ARG A 180 -1.44 1.58 3.49
C ARG A 180 0.07 1.44 3.26
N VAL A 181 0.56 1.81 2.08
CA VAL A 181 1.94 1.52 1.64
C VAL A 181 2.73 2.77 1.22
N VAL A 182 2.07 3.91 1.02
CA VAL A 182 2.68 5.19 0.67
C VAL A 182 2.25 6.27 1.65
N LEU A 183 3.24 7.00 2.19
CA LEU A 183 2.99 8.23 2.95
C LEU A 183 2.36 9.26 2.02
N THR A 184 1.20 9.77 2.44
CA THR A 184 0.32 10.58 1.60
C THR A 184 0.16 11.95 2.24
N ASP A 185 0.51 12.99 1.51
CA ASP A 185 0.35 14.37 1.95
C ASP A 185 -1.10 14.82 1.73
N GLU A 186 -1.67 15.51 2.72
CA GLU A 186 -3.07 15.96 2.67
C GLU A 186 -3.33 16.88 1.46
N CYS A 187 -2.36 17.72 1.11
CA CYS A 187 -2.47 18.64 -0.02
C CYS A 187 -2.70 17.90 -1.35
N ALA A 188 -2.05 16.76 -1.55
CA ALA A 188 -2.15 15.94 -2.76
C ALA A 188 -3.56 15.33 -2.93
N LEU A 189 -4.31 15.14 -1.84
CA LEU A 189 -5.66 14.57 -1.87
C LEU A 189 -6.77 15.60 -2.08
N SER A 190 -6.45 16.89 -2.02
CA SER A 190 -7.44 17.97 -2.19
C SER A 190 -8.26 17.83 -3.48
N PRO A 191 -7.67 17.54 -4.66
CA PRO A 191 -8.43 17.36 -5.90
C PRO A 191 -9.41 16.19 -5.83
N LEU A 192 -9.03 15.08 -5.18
CA LEU A 192 -9.90 13.92 -5.01
C LEU A 192 -11.07 14.24 -4.08
N ARG A 193 -10.79 14.84 -2.91
CA ARG A 193 -11.83 15.27 -1.97
C ARG A 193 -12.80 16.24 -2.63
N GLU A 194 -12.29 17.19 -3.40
CA GLU A 194 -13.10 18.16 -4.14
C GLU A 194 -13.97 17.49 -5.20
N ALA A 195 -13.44 16.54 -5.98
CA ALA A 195 -14.21 15.80 -6.96
C ALA A 195 -15.37 15.03 -6.31
N ILE A 196 -15.13 14.39 -5.16
CA ILE A 196 -16.17 13.71 -4.40
C ILE A 196 -17.21 14.71 -3.90
N ALA A 197 -16.78 15.78 -3.23
CA ALA A 197 -17.65 16.76 -2.59
C ALA A 197 -18.49 17.57 -3.58
N LYS A 198 -17.89 18.03 -4.68
CA LYS A 198 -18.52 18.97 -5.62
C LYS A 198 -19.14 18.31 -6.84
N LYS A 199 -18.81 17.04 -7.13
CA LYS A 199 -19.31 16.33 -8.32
C LYS A 199 -20.08 15.07 -7.93
N LEU A 200 -19.45 14.16 -7.20
CA LEU A 200 -20.05 12.87 -6.89
C LEU A 200 -21.25 12.98 -5.95
N LEU A 201 -21.09 13.63 -4.79
CA LEU A 201 -22.17 13.72 -3.81
C LEU A 201 -23.41 14.46 -4.37
N PRO A 202 -23.28 15.61 -5.06
CA PRO A 202 -24.43 16.24 -5.69
C PRO A 202 -25.11 15.37 -6.76
N ALA A 203 -24.33 14.61 -7.52
CA ALA A 203 -24.85 13.74 -8.56
C ALA A 203 -25.53 12.47 -8.01
N LEU A 204 -25.09 11.97 -6.84
CA LEU A 204 -25.74 10.87 -6.12
C LEU A 204 -27.01 11.32 -5.41
N LEU A 205 -27.01 12.53 -4.84
CA LEU A 205 -28.11 13.05 -4.02
C LEU A 205 -29.15 13.85 -4.83
N GLY A 206 -28.95 13.99 -6.15
CA GLY A 206 -29.88 14.67 -7.05
C GLY A 206 -29.98 16.19 -6.83
N GLY A 207 -29.01 16.83 -6.17
CA GLY A 207 -29.10 18.25 -5.84
C GLY A 207 -27.85 18.85 -5.19
N PRO A 208 -27.82 20.17 -4.97
CA PRO A 208 -26.69 20.84 -4.33
C PRO A 208 -26.54 20.39 -2.88
N VAL A 209 -25.29 20.23 -2.44
CA VAL A 209 -24.91 19.75 -1.11
C VAL A 209 -24.09 20.84 -0.43
N THR A 210 -24.48 21.23 0.78
CA THR A 210 -23.74 22.22 1.58
C THR A 210 -22.46 21.62 2.16
N PRO A 211 -21.46 22.43 2.57
CA PRO A 211 -20.24 21.91 3.19
C PRO A 211 -20.49 21.00 4.40
N SER A 212 -21.42 21.36 5.28
CA SER A 212 -21.78 20.55 6.45
C SER A 212 -22.45 19.23 6.06
N GLU A 213 -23.25 19.22 4.99
CA GLU A 213 -23.81 17.99 4.45
C GLU A 213 -22.75 17.11 3.79
N VAL A 214 -21.76 17.70 3.10
CA VAL A 214 -20.61 16.94 2.59
C VAL A 214 -19.90 16.21 3.73
N ASP A 215 -19.59 16.91 4.82
CA ASP A 215 -18.91 16.31 5.97
C ASP A 215 -19.72 15.15 6.59
N LEU A 216 -21.06 15.24 6.60
CA LEU A 216 -21.94 14.17 7.04
C LEU A 216 -21.97 12.99 6.07
N MET A 217 -22.08 13.28 4.77
CA MET A 217 -22.17 12.27 3.72
C MET A 217 -20.87 11.49 3.55
N LEU A 218 -19.73 12.09 3.90
CA LEU A 218 -18.43 11.44 3.92
C LEU A 218 -18.20 10.54 5.16
N LEU A 219 -19.17 10.42 6.06
CA LEU A 219 -19.08 9.52 7.21
C LEU A 219 -19.37 8.06 6.81
N PRO A 220 -18.91 7.08 7.60
CA PRO A 220 -19.37 5.71 7.49
C PRO A 220 -20.90 5.59 7.63
N ALA A 221 -21.51 4.63 6.94
CA ALA A 221 -22.97 4.41 6.96
C ALA A 221 -23.55 4.25 8.39
N ARG A 222 -22.81 3.61 9.30
CA ARG A 222 -23.22 3.46 10.71
C ARG A 222 -23.34 4.78 11.49
N HIS A 223 -22.78 5.87 10.95
CA HIS A 223 -22.87 7.23 11.49
C HIS A 223 -23.83 8.10 10.67
N GLY A 224 -24.63 7.51 9.78
CA GLY A 224 -25.62 8.20 8.94
C GLY A 224 -25.07 8.81 7.66
N GLY A 225 -23.80 8.52 7.30
CA GLY A 225 -23.22 8.95 6.02
C GLY A 225 -23.46 7.95 4.89
N THR A 226 -22.84 8.19 3.74
CA THR A 226 -22.98 7.32 2.55
C THR A 226 -22.05 6.11 2.60
N GLY A 227 -21.09 6.06 3.51
CA GLY A 227 -20.02 5.05 3.50
C GLY A 227 -18.86 5.37 2.54
N ILE A 228 -18.96 6.43 1.74
CA ILE A 228 -17.83 7.00 1.01
C ILE A 228 -16.99 7.80 2.01
N CYS A 229 -16.00 7.16 2.64
CA CYS A 229 -15.19 7.83 3.67
C CYS A 229 -14.31 8.94 3.07
N ASP A 230 -14.15 10.05 3.80
CA ASP A 230 -13.23 11.13 3.41
C ASP A 230 -11.81 10.59 3.15
N PRO A 231 -11.24 10.82 1.95
CA PRO A 231 -9.90 10.34 1.61
C PRO A 231 -8.82 10.88 2.57
N LEU A 232 -8.99 12.08 3.13
CA LEU A 232 -8.04 12.66 4.10
C LEU A 232 -8.02 11.84 5.40
N ASP A 233 -9.19 11.55 5.96
CA ASP A 233 -9.32 10.73 7.18
C ASP A 233 -8.75 9.32 6.95
N ARG A 234 -8.98 8.76 5.76
CA ARG A 234 -8.49 7.43 5.39
C ARG A 234 -6.96 7.43 5.28
N ALA A 235 -6.37 8.41 4.61
CA ALA A 235 -4.93 8.51 4.46
C ALA A 235 -4.22 8.69 5.81
N ALA A 236 -4.74 9.57 6.67
CA ALA A 236 -4.19 9.83 8.01
C ALA A 236 -4.13 8.55 8.87
N ALA A 237 -5.08 7.64 8.71
CA ALA A 237 -5.16 6.44 9.55
C ALA A 237 -4.60 5.15 8.94
N ALA A 238 -4.63 5.01 7.61
CA ALA A 238 -4.30 3.74 6.95
C ALA A 238 -2.82 3.36 7.10
N TYR A 239 -1.90 4.31 6.90
CA TYR A 239 -0.47 4.05 6.96
C TYR A 239 0.01 3.66 8.38
N PRO A 240 -0.35 4.40 9.46
CA PRO A 240 0.00 3.99 10.82
C PRO A 240 -0.57 2.63 11.21
N ALA A 241 -1.84 2.35 10.85
CA ALA A 241 -2.47 1.06 11.13
C ALA A 241 -1.78 -0.09 10.38
N SER A 242 -1.38 0.13 9.12
CA SER A 242 -0.62 -0.83 8.32
C SER A 242 0.74 -1.15 8.95
N ARG A 243 1.49 -0.12 9.37
CA ARG A 243 2.78 -0.29 10.06
C ARG A 243 2.65 -1.02 11.39
N ALA A 244 1.61 -0.71 12.17
CA ALA A 244 1.34 -1.40 13.43
C ALA A 244 1.00 -2.89 13.19
N SER A 245 0.18 -3.17 12.19
CA SER A 245 -0.28 -4.53 11.84
C SER A 245 0.86 -5.42 11.32
N THR A 246 1.81 -4.85 10.58
CA THR A 246 2.94 -5.57 9.95
C THR A 246 4.18 -5.67 10.86
N LYS A 247 4.11 -5.16 12.09
CA LYS A 247 5.25 -5.08 13.03
C LYS A 247 5.92 -6.43 13.31
N VAL A 248 5.14 -7.51 13.42
CA VAL A 248 5.68 -8.87 13.66
C VAL A 248 6.52 -9.33 12.47
N VAL A 249 5.93 -9.32 11.27
CA VAL A 249 6.60 -9.70 10.03
C VAL A 249 7.84 -8.83 9.79
N SER A 250 7.74 -7.51 9.99
CA SER A 250 8.87 -6.59 9.83
C SER A 250 10.04 -6.92 10.77
N LYS A 251 9.76 -7.25 12.04
CA LYS A 251 10.81 -7.67 12.99
C LYS A 251 11.44 -9.01 12.59
N SER A 252 10.64 -9.95 12.10
CA SER A 252 11.14 -11.25 11.67
C SER A 252 11.99 -11.18 10.41
N ILE A 253 11.58 -10.39 9.41
CA ILE A 253 12.39 -10.11 8.22
C ILE A 253 13.73 -9.45 8.60
N GLN A 254 13.74 -8.61 9.63
CA GLN A 254 14.97 -7.99 10.14
C GLN A 254 15.84 -8.94 10.99
N GLY A 255 15.45 -10.20 11.17
CA GLY A 255 16.15 -11.16 12.03
C GLY A 255 16.09 -10.83 13.53
N LYS A 256 15.18 -9.94 13.94
CA LYS A 256 15.07 -9.45 15.33
C LYS A 256 14.17 -10.32 16.22
N ALA A 257 13.34 -11.17 15.63
CA ALA A 257 12.43 -12.07 16.34
C ALA A 257 11.99 -13.23 15.42
N PRO A 258 11.74 -14.44 15.94
CA PRO A 258 11.13 -15.51 15.16
C PRO A 258 9.74 -15.11 14.66
N PHE A 259 9.32 -15.66 13.52
CA PHE A 259 7.98 -15.43 12.98
C PHE A 259 7.00 -16.47 13.51
N HIS A 260 5.93 -16.00 14.17
CA HIS A 260 4.82 -16.84 14.57
C HIS A 260 3.51 -16.32 13.95
N PRO A 261 2.81 -17.14 13.13
CA PRO A 261 1.56 -16.72 12.49
C PRO A 261 0.46 -16.30 13.46
N GLY A 262 0.39 -16.95 14.64
CA GLY A 262 -0.58 -16.63 15.70
C GLY A 262 -0.40 -15.22 16.23
N ASP A 263 0.84 -14.86 16.57
CA ASP A 263 1.20 -13.52 17.06
C ASP A 263 0.93 -12.46 16.01
N HIS A 264 1.25 -12.75 14.74
CA HIS A 264 0.98 -11.82 13.64
C HIS A 264 -0.52 -11.53 13.51
N ARG A 265 -1.37 -12.57 13.52
CA ARG A 265 -2.83 -12.41 13.48
C ARG A 265 -3.37 -11.66 14.70
N ALA A 266 -2.81 -11.89 15.89
CA ALA A 266 -3.18 -11.18 17.10
C ALA A 266 -2.82 -9.68 17.01
N ILE A 267 -1.61 -9.35 16.54
CA ILE A 267 -1.17 -7.97 16.34
C ILE A 267 -1.99 -7.24 15.28
N ILE A 268 -2.35 -7.90 14.17
CA ILE A 268 -3.26 -7.32 13.17
C ILE A 268 -4.60 -6.96 13.83
N ARG A 269 -5.24 -7.91 14.53
CA ARG A 269 -6.53 -7.65 15.21
C ARG A 269 -6.44 -6.51 16.21
N HIS A 270 -5.39 -6.49 17.02
CA HIS A 270 -5.15 -5.45 18.02
C HIS A 270 -4.91 -4.08 17.38
N ALA A 271 -4.04 -3.98 16.37
CA ALA A 271 -3.75 -2.73 15.67
C ALA A 271 -4.99 -2.15 14.98
N LEU A 272 -5.80 -3.02 14.35
CA LEU A 272 -7.05 -2.62 13.72
C LEU A 272 -8.09 -2.15 14.77
N ALA A 273 -8.19 -2.82 15.92
CA ALA A 273 -9.07 -2.39 17.01
C ALA A 273 -8.64 -1.02 17.59
N GLN A 274 -7.34 -0.84 17.83
CA GLN A 274 -6.78 0.43 18.32
C GLN A 274 -6.96 1.57 17.32
N SER A 275 -6.91 1.29 16.01
CA SER A 275 -7.17 2.30 14.99
C SER A 275 -8.65 2.70 14.91
N LYS A 276 -9.57 1.74 15.13
CA LYS A 276 -11.02 1.97 15.01
C LYS A 276 -11.61 2.83 16.13
N GLN A 277 -11.16 2.67 17.38
CA GLN A 277 -11.79 3.35 18.52
C GLN A 277 -11.65 4.88 18.45
N PRO A 278 -10.46 5.48 18.24
CA PRO A 278 -10.31 6.93 18.07
C PRO A 278 -11.05 7.45 16.84
N GLN A 279 -11.05 6.69 15.74
CA GLN A 279 -11.80 7.04 14.53
C GLN A 279 -13.30 7.14 14.80
N ASP A 280 -13.86 6.16 15.53
CA ASP A 280 -15.29 6.16 15.81
C ASP A 280 -15.70 7.36 16.67
N SER A 281 -14.89 7.73 17.66
CA SER A 281 -15.07 8.96 18.44
C SER A 281 -14.96 10.21 17.56
N ALA A 282 -13.97 10.27 16.66
CA ALA A 282 -13.80 11.38 15.74
C ALA A 282 -14.99 11.52 14.77
N TYR A 283 -15.53 10.41 14.26
CA TYR A 283 -16.72 10.43 13.40
C TYR A 283 -17.96 10.92 14.14
N LYS A 284 -18.15 10.55 15.41
CA LYS A 284 -19.24 11.08 16.24
C LYS A 284 -19.11 12.59 16.44
N ALA A 285 -17.91 13.07 16.79
CA ALA A 285 -17.66 14.50 16.97
C ALA A 285 -17.89 15.30 15.67
N LYS A 286 -17.39 14.80 14.52
CA LYS A 286 -17.63 15.41 13.21
C LYS A 286 -19.12 15.46 12.87
N ARG A 287 -19.85 14.39 13.15
CA ARG A 287 -21.30 14.32 12.94
C ARG A 287 -22.03 15.39 13.74
N GLU A 288 -21.75 15.49 15.04
CA GLU A 288 -22.38 16.48 15.93
C GLU A 288 -22.09 17.91 15.49
N ALA A 289 -20.83 18.20 15.15
CA ALA A 289 -20.42 19.49 14.63
C ALA A 289 -21.17 19.85 13.34
N ALA A 290 -21.24 18.93 12.38
CA ALA A 290 -21.92 19.17 11.11
C ALA A 290 -23.45 19.30 11.27
N LEU A 291 -24.08 18.50 12.13
CA LEU A 291 -25.53 18.57 12.40
C LEU A 291 -25.94 19.95 12.93
N SER A 292 -25.09 20.63 13.71
CA SER A 292 -25.38 21.96 14.25
C SER A 292 -25.61 23.04 13.17
N HIS A 293 -25.15 22.80 11.95
CA HIS A 293 -25.24 23.71 10.81
C HIS A 293 -26.28 23.27 9.75
N VAL A 294 -26.97 22.16 9.98
CA VAL A 294 -28.02 21.65 9.08
C VAL A 294 -29.38 22.21 9.52
N ASP A 295 -30.25 22.50 8.55
CA ASP A 295 -31.60 22.97 8.85
C ASP A 295 -32.41 21.94 9.65
N ARG A 296 -33.37 22.43 10.44
CA ARG A 296 -34.13 21.60 11.39
C ARG A 296 -34.83 20.40 10.74
N ARG A 297 -35.28 20.54 9.48
CA ARG A 297 -35.97 19.45 8.76
C ARG A 297 -35.00 18.36 8.37
N ARG A 298 -33.89 18.68 7.70
CA ARG A 298 -32.88 17.68 7.31
C ARG A 298 -32.17 17.09 8.52
N HIS A 299 -31.93 17.88 9.57
CA HIS A 299 -31.40 17.38 10.84
C HIS A 299 -32.25 16.22 11.37
N ARG A 300 -33.58 16.39 11.44
CA ARG A 300 -34.48 15.32 11.92
C ARG A 300 -34.35 14.05 11.07
N VAL A 301 -34.30 14.18 9.75
CA VAL A 301 -34.14 13.05 8.82
C VAL A 301 -32.81 12.33 9.05
N LEU A 302 -31.70 13.06 9.15
CA LEU A 302 -30.37 12.51 9.38
C LEU A 302 -30.21 11.90 10.78
N SER A 303 -30.87 12.46 11.79
CA SER A 303 -30.93 11.86 13.13
C SER A 303 -31.65 10.51 13.10
N HIS A 304 -32.85 10.45 12.50
CA HIS A 304 -33.61 9.20 12.37
C HIS A 304 -32.84 8.16 11.54
N SER A 305 -32.21 8.57 10.44
CA SER A 305 -31.46 7.64 9.59
C SER A 305 -30.38 6.88 10.36
N ALA A 306 -29.65 7.58 11.23
CA ALA A 306 -28.63 6.97 12.07
C ALA A 306 -29.22 6.12 13.22
N GLU A 307 -30.31 6.57 13.85
CA GLU A 307 -30.99 5.86 14.94
C GLU A 307 -31.53 4.52 14.47
N TYR A 308 -32.24 4.52 13.34
CA TYR A 308 -32.82 3.33 12.72
C TYR A 308 -31.85 2.58 11.79
N LYS A 309 -30.59 3.05 11.67
CA LYS A 309 -29.53 2.45 10.84
C LYS A 309 -29.94 2.26 9.37
N THR A 310 -30.79 3.14 8.85
CA THR A 310 -31.34 3.01 7.49
C THR A 310 -30.27 3.14 6.40
N SER A 311 -29.22 3.93 6.62
CA SER A 311 -28.03 4.00 5.75
C SER A 311 -27.30 2.66 5.57
N GLY A 312 -27.62 1.64 6.37
CA GLY A 312 -27.10 0.28 6.18
C GLY A 312 -27.45 -0.32 4.82
N TRP A 313 -28.57 0.08 4.20
CA TRP A 313 -28.96 -0.36 2.85
C TRP A 313 -27.92 0.00 1.79
N LEU A 314 -27.25 1.14 1.92
CA LEU A 314 -26.15 1.56 1.03
C LEU A 314 -24.93 0.61 1.08
N THR A 315 -24.87 -0.30 2.04
CA THR A 315 -23.79 -1.30 2.14
C THR A 315 -24.13 -2.61 1.45
N THR A 316 -25.37 -2.80 0.99
CA THR A 316 -25.77 -3.99 0.24
C THR A 316 -25.20 -3.95 -1.18
N LEU A 317 -25.03 -5.10 -1.83
CA LEU A 317 -24.61 -5.14 -3.23
C LEU A 317 -25.86 -5.07 -4.10
N PRO A 318 -25.96 -4.16 -5.08
CA PRO A 318 -27.11 -4.11 -5.97
C PRO A 318 -27.12 -5.35 -6.87
N LEU A 319 -28.05 -6.27 -6.60
CA LEU A 319 -28.25 -7.51 -7.34
C LEU A 319 -29.75 -7.65 -7.63
N THR A 320 -30.10 -7.66 -8.92
CA THR A 320 -31.48 -7.85 -9.39
C THR A 320 -32.08 -9.15 -8.87
N ASP A 321 -31.30 -10.24 -8.90
CA ASP A 321 -31.76 -11.57 -8.48
C ASP A 321 -32.10 -11.65 -6.99
N SER A 322 -31.53 -10.73 -6.19
CA SER A 322 -31.72 -10.65 -4.74
C SER A 322 -32.66 -9.51 -4.31
N ASN A 323 -33.21 -8.74 -5.25
CA ASN A 323 -33.98 -7.51 -5.01
C ASN A 323 -33.27 -6.56 -4.03
N THR A 324 -31.97 -6.39 -4.21
CA THR A 324 -31.13 -5.47 -3.41
C THR A 324 -30.67 -4.27 -4.21
N ASP A 325 -30.99 -4.19 -5.49
CA ASP A 325 -30.87 -2.97 -6.28
C ASP A 325 -31.94 -1.95 -5.88
N LEU A 326 -31.57 -0.67 -5.97
CA LEU A 326 -32.47 0.46 -5.73
C LEU A 326 -32.54 1.22 -7.03
N ASP A 327 -33.75 1.57 -7.47
CA ASP A 327 -33.92 2.45 -8.61
C ASP A 327 -33.51 3.89 -8.28
N ALA A 328 -33.56 4.78 -9.26
CA ALA A 328 -33.15 6.17 -9.06
C ALA A 328 -34.09 7.00 -8.16
N ALA A 329 -35.31 6.52 -7.90
CA ALA A 329 -36.26 7.17 -7.00
C ALA A 329 -36.17 6.60 -5.57
N GLU A 330 -35.80 5.33 -5.43
CA GLU A 330 -35.60 4.63 -4.16
C GLU A 330 -34.25 4.95 -3.50
N PHE A 331 -33.21 5.21 -4.29
CA PHE A 331 -31.87 5.57 -3.84
C PHE A 331 -31.79 7.01 -3.31
#